data_AF-A0A1H7L4N5-F1
#
_entry.id   AF-A0A1H7L4N5-F1
#
_cell.length_a   1.000
_cell.length_b   1.000
_cell.length_c   1.000
_cell.angle_alpha   90.00
_cell.angle_beta   90.00
_cell.angle_gamma   90.00
#
_symmetry.space_group_name_H-M   'P 1'
#
loop_
_entity.id
_entity.type
_entity.pdbx_description
1 polymer ?
#
loop_
_entity_poly.entity_id
_entity_poly.type
_entity_poly.pdbx_seq_one_letter_code
_entity_poly.pdbx_strand_id
1 'polypeptide(L)' 'MSDATSALAKLGAHPGLCLGCAHRLLNETRRGTAYLRCGGAASDDTLPRYPRLPVRECHGFTAVEDRAPQALDK' A
#
# COMPACT_ATOMS: atom_id res chain seq x y z
N MET A 1 0.43 -15.14 -7.68
CA MET A 1 0.88 -14.57 -6.39
C MET A 1 2.32 -14.00 -6.45
N SER A 2 2.90 -13.75 -7.63
CA SER A 2 4.31 -13.36 -7.77
C SER A 2 4.55 -11.85 -7.94
N ASP A 3 3.51 -11.08 -8.20
CA ASP A 3 3.63 -9.67 -8.64
C ASP A 3 3.87 -8.70 -7.46
N ALA A 4 3.17 -8.92 -6.33
CA ALA A 4 3.28 -8.07 -5.15
C ALA A 4 4.67 -8.13 -4.50
N THR A 5 5.32 -9.30 -4.49
CA THR A 5 6.67 -9.48 -3.92
C THR A 5 7.73 -8.81 -4.79
N SER A 6 7.59 -8.88 -6.12
CA SER A 6 8.48 -8.17 -7.08
C SER A 6 8.41 -6.66 -6.87
N ALA A 7 7.20 -6.11 -6.78
CA ALA A 7 7.01 -4.68 -6.62
C ALA A 7 7.56 -4.17 -5.28
N LEU A 8 7.49 -4.99 -4.22
CA LEU A 8 8.02 -4.64 -2.90
C LEU A 8 9.54 -4.48 -2.92
N ALA A 9 10.23 -5.40 -3.61
CA ALA A 9 11.69 -5.33 -3.78
C ALA A 9 12.12 -4.06 -4.56
N LYS A 10 11.28 -3.60 -5.50
CA LYS A 10 11.54 -2.43 -6.36
C LYS A 10 11.20 -1.08 -5.73
N LEU A 11 10.64 -1.05 -4.52
CA LEU A 11 10.19 0.17 -3.84
C LEU A 11 11.34 1.06 -3.34
N GLY A 12 12.53 0.48 -3.14
CA GLY A 12 13.73 1.20 -2.68
C GLY A 12 13.72 1.63 -1.21
N ALA A 13 12.64 1.39 -0.48
CA ALA A 13 12.53 1.61 0.96
C ALA A 13 11.54 0.63 1.59
N HIS A 14 11.73 0.31 2.88
CA HIS A 14 10.80 -0.54 3.61
C HIS A 14 9.45 0.20 3.80
N PRO A 15 8.30 -0.42 3.48
CA PRO A 15 7.00 0.26 3.53
C PRO A 15 6.50 0.56 4.95
N GLY A 16 6.99 -0.15 5.96
CA GLY A 16 6.56 0.01 7.36
C GLY A 16 5.14 -0.53 7.58
N LEU A 17 4.30 0.18 8.33
CA LEU A 17 2.89 -0.20 8.55
C LEU A 17 2.13 -0.42 7.23
N CYS A 18 2.48 0.32 6.17
CA CYS A 18 1.85 0.13 4.87
C CYS A 18 2.06 -1.28 4.27
N LEU A 19 2.97 -2.11 4.79
CA LEU A 19 3.12 -3.51 4.39
C LEU A 19 1.88 -4.35 4.66
N GLY A 20 1.25 -4.13 5.82
CA GLY A 20 0.06 -4.85 6.27
C GLY A 20 -1.25 -4.11 6.00
N CYS A 21 -1.18 -2.88 5.48
CA CYS A 21 -2.35 -2.03 5.32
C CYS A 21 -3.23 -2.49 4.15
N ALA A 22 -4.55 -2.50 4.35
CA ALA A 22 -5.58 -2.79 3.36
C ALA A 22 -5.69 -1.70 2.28
N HIS A 23 -5.28 -0.47 2.60
CA HIS A 23 -5.29 0.66 1.67
C HIS A 23 -4.02 0.76 0.81
N ARG A 24 -3.05 -0.15 0.97
CA ARG A 24 -1.79 -0.06 0.23
C ARG A 24 -2.02 -0.32 -1.26
N LEU A 25 -1.47 0.56 -2.10
CA LEU A 25 -1.43 0.38 -3.55
C LEU A 25 0.02 0.45 -4.00
N LEU A 26 0.58 -0.71 -4.34
CA LEU A 26 1.96 -0.82 -4.80
C LEU A 26 1.97 -1.00 -6.31
N ASN A 27 2.64 -0.08 -7.01
CA ASN A 27 2.60 -0.02 -8.47
C ASN A 27 4.03 -0.01 -9.02
N GLU A 28 4.30 -0.88 -9.98
CA GLU A 28 5.54 -0.85 -10.73
C GLU A 28 5.46 0.19 -11.87
N THR A 29 6.59 0.84 -12.15
CA THR A 29 6.75 1.74 -13.30
C THR A 29 7.40 1.01 -14.46
N ARG A 30 7.22 1.54 -15.68
CA ARG A 30 7.89 1.02 -16.88
C ARG A 30 9.43 1.09 -16.80
N ARG A 31 9.99 1.83 -15.84
CA ARG A 31 11.44 1.96 -15.61
C ARG A 31 11.99 0.93 -14.61
N GLY A 32 11.16 -0.01 -14.14
CA GLY A 32 11.58 -1.08 -13.24
C GLY A 32 11.65 -0.70 -11.76
N THR A 33 11.21 0.50 -11.38
CA THR A 33 11.04 0.91 -9.99
C THR A 33 9.58 0.76 -9.55
N ALA A 34 9.33 0.69 -8.25
CA ALA A 34 7.98 0.71 -7.71
C ALA A 34 7.73 1.95 -6.85
N TYR A 35 6.46 2.31 -6.69
CA TYR A 35 6.02 3.33 -5.75
C TYR A 35 4.79 2.88 -4.97
N LEU A 36 4.71 3.34 -3.73
CA LEU A 36 3.60 3.07 -2.82
C LEU A 36 2.68 4.29 -2.76
N ARG A 37 1.38 4.04 -2.84
CA ARG A 37 0.32 5.01 -2.68
C ARG A 37 -0.66 4.56 -1.59
N CYS A 38 -1.20 5.52 -0.85
CA CYS A 38 -2.35 5.29 0.03
C CYS A 38 -3.65 5.40 -0.78
N GLY A 39 -4.43 4.32 -0.85
CA GLY A 39 -5.77 4.32 -1.42
C GLY A 39 -6.81 5.04 -0.56
N GLY A 40 -6.61 5.06 0.78
CA GLY A 40 -7.48 5.78 1.71
C GLY A 40 -7.48 7.30 1.50
N ALA A 41 -6.37 7.83 0.96
CA ALA A 41 -6.24 9.25 0.59
C ALA A 41 -7.19 9.70 -0.54
N ALA A 42 -7.96 8.79 -1.15
CA ALA A 42 -9.02 9.15 -2.08
C ALA A 42 -10.33 9.53 -1.37
N SER A 43 -10.50 9.13 -0.11
CA SER A 43 -11.71 9.37 0.69
C SER A 43 -11.44 10.21 1.94
N ASP A 44 -10.17 10.30 2.36
CA ASP A 44 -9.73 11.10 3.50
C ASP A 44 -8.46 11.90 3.11
N ASP A 45 -8.62 13.20 2.88
CA ASP A 45 -7.55 14.11 2.47
C ASP A 45 -6.49 14.33 3.57
N THR A 46 -6.75 13.91 4.82
CA THR A 46 -5.73 13.93 5.89
C THR A 46 -4.68 12.83 5.72
N LEU A 47 -4.97 11.81 4.90
CA LEU A 47 -4.03 10.75 4.58
C LEU A 47 -3.11 11.16 3.42
N PRO A 48 -1.79 10.99 3.54
CA PRO A 48 -0.88 11.32 2.45
C PRO A 48 -1.05 10.33 1.29
N ARG A 49 -1.40 10.84 0.10
CA ARG A 49 -1.48 10.08 -1.16
C ARG A 49 -0.20 9.29 -1.44
N TYR A 50 0.96 9.88 -1.11
CA TYR A 50 2.28 9.26 -1.20
C TYR A 50 2.99 9.37 0.16
N PRO A 51 2.83 8.37 1.05
CA PRO A 51 3.41 8.44 2.39
C PRO A 51 4.94 8.41 2.34
N ARG A 52 5.57 9.10 3.29
CA ARG A 52 7.01 8.99 3.53
C ARG A 52 7.30 7.62 4.13
N LEU A 53 8.23 6.87 3.52
CA LEU A 53 8.60 5.53 3.98
C LEU A 53 9.88 5.57 4.85
N PRO A 54 9.99 4.70 5.86
CA PRO A 54 8.99 3.76 6.35
C PRO A 54 7.89 4.46 7.16
N VAL A 55 6.63 4.04 6.97
CA VAL A 55 5.52 4.52 7.81
C VAL A 55 5.58 3.84 9.16
N ARG A 56 5.78 4.62 10.22
CA ARG A 56 5.82 4.12 11.61
C ARG A 56 4.49 4.24 12.33
N GLU A 57 3.70 5.25 11.97
CA GLU A 57 2.40 5.57 12.56
C GLU A 57 1.48 6.07 11.45
N CYS A 58 0.20 5.68 11.48
CA CYS A 58 -0.81 6.12 10.52
C CYS A 58 -2.21 5.90 11.12
N HIS A 59 -2.99 6.98 11.25
CA HIS A 59 -4.36 6.92 11.79
C HIS A 59 -5.36 6.24 10.85
N GLY A 60 -5.05 6.14 9.56
CA GLY A 60 -5.83 5.38 8.57
C GLY A 60 -5.31 3.98 8.32
N PHE A 61 -4.48 3.41 9.21
CA PHE A 61 -4.03 2.02 9.07
C PHE A 61 -5.18 1.05 9.34
N THR A 62 -5.40 0.13 8.40
CA THR A 62 -6.37 -0.96 8.51
C THR A 62 -5.64 -2.24 8.15
N ALA A 63 -5.58 -3.26 9.01
CA ALA A 63 -4.92 -4.50 8.66
C ALA A 63 -5.66 -5.21 7.52
N VAL A 64 -4.94 -5.90 6.63
CA VAL A 64 -5.57 -6.67 5.54
C VAL A 64 -6.52 -7.77 6.05
N GLU A 65 -6.33 -8.23 7.28
CA GLU A 65 -7.21 -9.21 7.95
C GLU A 65 -8.53 -8.58 8.41
N ASP A 66 -8.51 -7.29 8.78
CA ASP A 66 -9.70 -6.53 9.18
C ASP A 66 -10.58 -6.14 7.98
N ARG A 67 -10.06 -6.26 6.76
CA ARG A 67 -10.88 -6.19 5.55
C ARG A 67 -11.50 -7.56 5.35
N ALA A 68 -12.72 -7.76 5.86
CA ALA A 68 -13.56 -8.90 5.47
C ALA A 68 -13.40 -9.11 3.94
N PRO A 69 -13.11 -10.34 3.48
CA PRO A 69 -12.78 -10.59 2.09
C PRO A 69 -13.90 -10.01 1.23
N GLN A 70 -13.56 -9.00 0.45
CA GLN A 70 -14.48 -8.49 -0.54
C GLN A 70 -14.77 -9.67 -1.44
N ALA A 71 -16.05 -10.05 -1.51
CA ALA A 71 -16.53 -11.11 -2.36
C ALA A 71 -15.80 -11.03 -3.70
N LEU A 72 -15.12 -12.11 -4.04
CA LEU A 72 -14.53 -12.31 -5.35
C LEU A 72 -15.72 -12.32 -6.32
N ASP A 73 -16.08 -11.15 -6.84
CA ASP A 73 -17.15 -11.04 -7.82
C ASP A 73 -16.76 -11.83 -9.08
N LYS A 74 -17.74 -12.65 -9.47
CA LYS A 74 -17.86 -13.64 -10.54
C LYS A 74 -17.17 -13.35 -11.88
#